data_AF-A0A7W0LHB6-F1
#
_entry.id   AF-A0A7W0LHB6-F1
#
_cell.length_a   1.000
_cell.length_b   1.000
_cell.length_c   1.000
_cell.angle_alpha   90.00
_cell.angle_beta   90.00
_cell.angle_gamma   90.00
#
_symmetry.space_group_name_H-M   'P 1'
#
loop_
_entity.id
_entity.type
_entity.pdbx_description
1 polymer ?
#
loop_
_entity_poly.entity_id
_entity_poly.type
_entity_poly.pdbx_seq_one_letter_code
_entity_poly.pdbx_strand_id
1 'polypeptide(L)' 'MENGDLAGKLTRLGLTAYEARAYVALIRRDSSTAAELARLANLPRQRVYDVLATLVDKGLASARP' A
#
# COMPACT_ATOMS: atom_id res chain seq x y z
N MET A 1 -8.32 5.67 -17.85
CA MET A 1 -8.04 6.60 -16.73
C MET A 1 -8.83 6.10 -15.52
N GLU A 2 -8.29 5.21 -14.69
CA GLU A 2 -9.10 4.51 -13.64
C GLU A 2 -8.40 4.34 -12.28
N ASN A 3 -7.23 4.96 -12.05
CA ASN A 3 -6.50 4.76 -10.79
C ASN A 3 -7.08 5.54 -9.60
N GLY A 4 -7.86 6.61 -9.85
CA GLY A 4 -8.48 7.40 -8.78
C GLY A 4 -9.59 6.67 -8.04
N ASP A 5 -10.24 5.70 -8.68
CA ASP A 5 -11.40 4.99 -8.12
C ASP A 5 -10.99 3.78 -7.27
N LEU A 6 -9.91 3.06 -7.62
CA LEU A 6 -9.50 1.86 -6.88
C LEU A 6 -9.05 2.19 -5.44
N ALA A 7 -8.25 3.25 -5.27
CA ALA A 7 -7.88 3.71 -3.94
C ALA A 7 -9.11 4.16 -3.13
N GLY A 8 -10.05 4.86 -3.76
CA GLY A 8 -11.31 5.28 -3.12
C GLY A 8 -12.20 4.09 -2.72
N LYS A 9 -12.26 3.05 -3.55
CA LYS A 9 -12.95 1.77 -3.25
C LYS A 9 -12.34 1.08 -2.04
N LEU A 10 -11.02 1.00 -1.98
CA LEU A 10 -10.30 0.42 -0.84
C LEU A 10 -10.52 1.20 0.46
N THR A 11 -10.58 2.53 0.38
CA THR A 11 -10.92 3.36 1.55
C THR A 11 -12.31 3.04 2.09
N ARG A 12 -13.30 2.78 1.22
CA ARG A 12 -14.64 2.34 1.64
C ARG A 12 -14.66 0.94 2.26
N LEU A 13 -13.64 0.12 2.00
CA LEU A 13 -13.45 -1.19 2.61
C LEU A 13 -12.70 -1.13 3.94
N GLY A 14 -12.43 0.08 4.47
CA GLY A 14 -11.77 0.27 5.76
C GLY A 14 -10.25 0.37 5.69
N LEU A 15 -9.67 0.58 4.50
CA LEU A 15 -8.27 0.98 4.39
C LEU A 15 -8.13 2.50 4.60
N THR A 16 -7.00 2.92 5.17
CA THR A 16 -6.65 4.34 5.13
C THR A 16 -6.24 4.76 3.72
N ALA A 17 -6.27 6.07 3.41
CA ALA A 17 -5.80 6.55 2.10
C ALA A 17 -4.34 6.17 1.82
N TYR A 18 -3.53 6.05 2.86
CA TYR A 18 -2.14 5.58 2.80
C TYR A 18 -2.04 4.09 2.51
N GLU A 19 -2.82 3.25 3.22
CA GLU A 19 -2.93 1.82 2.95
C GLU A 19 -3.43 1.54 1.55
N ALA A 20 -4.48 2.24 1.10
CA ALA A 20 -5.04 2.08 -0.23
C ALA A 20 -3.99 2.39 -1.31
N ARG A 21 -3.23 3.48 -1.16
CA ARG A 21 -2.15 3.84 -2.10
C ARG A 21 -1.00 2.84 -2.09
N ALA A 22 -0.56 2.42 -0.91
CA ALA A 22 0.50 1.42 -0.77
C ALA A 22 0.08 0.08 -1.37
N TYR A 23 -1.16 -0.35 -1.09
CA TYR A 23 -1.73 -1.56 -1.65
C TYR A 23 -1.81 -1.48 -3.17
N VAL A 24 -2.39 -0.42 -3.74
CA VAL A 24 -2.44 -0.21 -5.21
C VAL A 24 -1.04 -0.21 -5.84
N ALA A 25 -0.04 0.38 -5.19
CA ALA A 25 1.33 0.35 -5.68
C ALA A 25 1.95 -1.06 -5.65
N LEU A 26 1.64 -1.87 -4.63
CA LEU A 26 2.05 -3.28 -4.55
C LEU A 26 1.38 -4.13 -5.63
N ILE A 27 0.07 -4.01 -5.88
CA ILE A 27 -0.58 -4.85 -6.92
C ILE A 27 -0.05 -4.57 -8.33
N ARG A 28 0.55 -3.38 -8.55
CA ARG A 28 1.16 -3.00 -9.83
C ARG A 28 2.60 -3.47 -9.99
N ARG A 29 3.23 -3.99 -8.94
CA ARG A 29 4.59 -4.52 -8.95
C ARG A 29 4.61 -5.85 -8.19
N ASP A 30 4.95 -6.95 -8.88
CA ASP A 30 5.01 -8.29 -8.28
C ASP A 30 5.80 -8.36 -6.96
N SER A 31 6.81 -7.49 -6.81
CA SER A 31 7.50 -7.24 -5.54
C SER A 31 8.04 -5.81 -5.49
N SER A 32 8.18 -5.25 -4.30
CA SER A 32 8.84 -3.95 -4.09
C SER A 32 9.41 -3.88 -2.68
N THR A 33 10.57 -3.25 -2.55
CA THR A 33 11.13 -2.93 -1.23
C THR A 33 10.28 -1.85 -0.55
N ALA A 34 10.34 -1.78 0.78
CA ALA A 34 9.64 -0.72 1.54
C ALA A 34 10.05 0.69 1.09
N ALA A 35 11.31 0.89 0.71
CA ALA A 35 11.83 2.16 0.23
C ALA A 35 11.28 2.55 -1.15
N GLU A 36 11.16 1.59 -2.07
CA GLU A 36 10.55 1.81 -3.38
C GLU A 36 9.06 2.08 -3.24
N LEU A 37 8.39 1.30 -2.39
CA LEU A 37 6.98 1.47 -2.13
C LEU A 37 6.68 2.86 -1.55
N ALA A 38 7.51 3.34 -0.62
CA ALA A 38 7.38 4.67 -0.06
C ALA A 38 7.44 5.76 -1.14
N ARG A 39 8.34 5.63 -2.12
CA ARG A 39 8.41 6.57 -3.25
C ARG A 39 7.20 6.45 -4.17
N LEU A 40 6.85 5.22 -4.57
CA LEU A 40 5.76 4.97 -5.52
C LEU A 40 4.40 5.42 -4.98
N ALA A 41 4.15 5.10 -3.72
CA ALA A 41 2.95 5.48 -3.03
C ALA A 41 3.12 6.81 -2.28
N ASN A 42 4.14 7.63 -2.57
CA ASN A 42 4.40 8.98 -2.02
C ASN A 42 4.14 9.11 -0.50
N LEU A 43 4.69 8.17 0.26
CA LEU A 43 4.57 8.03 1.71
C LEU A 43 5.88 8.40 2.41
N PRO A 44 5.82 9.01 3.61
CA PRO A 44 6.99 9.11 4.47
C PRO A 44 7.56 7.73 4.80
N ARG A 45 8.89 7.61 4.83
CA ARG A 45 9.58 6.34 5.17
C ARG A 45 9.13 5.75 6.49
N GLN A 46 8.90 6.57 7.52
CA GLN A 46 8.38 6.07 8.79
C GLN A 46 7.00 5.43 8.64
N ARG A 47 6.11 6.07 7.86
CA ARG A 47 4.74 5.60 7.64
C ARG A 47 4.66 4.37 6.76
N VAL A 48 5.62 4.15 5.85
CA VAL A 48 5.56 2.98 4.95
C VAL A 48 5.65 1.67 5.73
N TYR A 49 6.46 1.61 6.78
CA TYR A 49 6.61 0.42 7.60
C TYR A 49 5.34 0.15 8.41
N ASP A 50 4.75 1.18 9.01
CA ASP A 50 3.45 1.06 9.70
C ASP A 50 2.36 0.55 8.75
N VAL A 51 2.26 1.14 7.57
CA VAL A 51 1.27 0.76 6.55
C VAL A 51 1.50 -0.68 6.06
N LEU A 52 2.75 -1.06 5.79
CA LEU A 52 3.10 -2.42 5.40
C LEU A 52 2.76 -3.43 6.49
N ALA A 53 3.05 -3.11 7.76
CA ALA A 53 2.71 -3.96 8.89
C ALA A 53 1.18 -4.17 8.97
N THR A 54 0.39 -3.09 8.85
CA THR A 54 -1.07 -3.18 8.83
C THR A 54 -1.59 -3.98 7.63
N LEU A 55 -1.00 -3.82 6.44
CA LEU A 55 -1.39 -4.59 5.27
C LEU A 55 -1.08 -6.08 5.43
N VAL A 56 0.04 -6.42 6.06
CA VAL A 56 0.40 -7.81 6.39
C VAL A 56 -0.56 -8.40 7.43
N ASP A 57 -0.86 -7.63 8.48
CA ASP A 57 -1.81 -8.03 9.54
C ASP A 57 -3.23 -8.27 8.99
N LYS A 58 -3.65 -7.43 8.04
CA LYS A 58 -4.92 -7.61 7.29
C LYS A 58 -4.88 -8.73 6.25
N GLY A 59 -3.75 -9.42 6.06
CA GLY A 59 -3.58 -10.47 5.04
C GLY A 59 -3.58 -9.96 3.60
N LEU A 60 -3.39 -8.66 3.40
CA LEU A 60 -3.36 -7.99 2.09
C LEU A 60 -1.93 -7.93 1.49
N ALA A 61 -0.90 -8.09 2.31
CA ALA A 61 0.48 -8.17 1.86
C ALA A 61 1.23 -9.30 2.58
N SER A 62 2.35 -9.77 2.00
CA SER A 62 3.27 -10.66 2.70
C SER A 62 4.67 -10.07 2.66
N ALA A 63 5.34 -9.99 3.81
CA ALA A 63 6.78 -9.77 3.84
C ALA A 63 7.49 -11.07 3.46
N ARG A 64 8.40 -11.00 2.49
CA ARG A 64 9.35 -12.08 2.21
C ARG A 64 10.74 -11.65 2.71
N PRO A 65 11.47 -12.50 3.44
CA PRO A 65 12.83 -12.23 3.87
C PRO A 65 13.81 -12.20 2.70
#